data_AF-M4B5N7-F1
#
_entry.id   AF-M4B5N7-F1
#
_cell.length_a   1.000
_cell.length_b   1.000
_cell.length_c   1.000
_cell.angle_alpha   90.00
_cell.angle_beta   90.00
_cell.angle_gamma   90.00
#
_symmetry.space_group_name_H-M   'P 1'
#
loop_
_entity.id
_entity.type
_entity.pdbx_description
1 polymer ?
#
loop_
_entity_poly.entity_id
_entity_poly.type
_entity_poly.pdbx_seq_one_letter_code
_entity_poly.pdbx_strand_id
1 'polypeptide(L)'
;MAPDAELLSEADGAFYAFAGVMLALYIMPAFLYTLHRVMRAPKTLRSLSFALHLALLAVACGLLIRCLSLLQHVDTSGVFDPYDILGVSESSSSREIKKAFRSLGRQLHPDKNLHDPKAASAFARVTKAYEALTNPKSMENYQKYGHPDGRQTLLFDVAFASTFSSSSSSSIVVLLYFGAMFAGVAYFLYWLQQRSGRRDRTAVSRATRERFVAALTAKMSVHDVVELLLSCDEMVGAAAGIVDDARNEAQLRTKTHEKLAKRMDAARALPSDVISRIRKHPDPVARENMLALYQFLRRGKLQGVSRPAWVDQRFQKVLLELPFLVDIFATIVAEQLVKRAYPAITLLRALSLLSSIAQGSFVPDDVALRDQNERVAAVDGQLPKLQLENTSLAVLDEPIVQPGDWLTLQTTLQRRHVKENDTAPLAATFYDHVDPKSPFRKEHVWFLVMDKGTGRLYSAWKCLDLSQHVELKEGFLGPETPGKYELEVRVVCPAYLDVQSNVLLPLVVETS
;
A
#
# COMPACT_ATOMS: atom_id res chain seq x y z
N MET A 1 27.58 -47.28 34.26
CA MET A 1 28.36 -46.23 33.58
C MET A 1 27.37 -45.33 32.85
N ALA A 2 26.83 -44.33 33.54
CA ALA A 2 26.19 -43.22 32.85
C ALA A 2 27.32 -42.39 32.21
N PRO A 3 27.17 -41.92 30.96
CA PRO A 3 28.16 -41.01 30.40
C PRO A 3 28.16 -39.77 31.29
N ASP A 4 29.35 -39.37 31.77
CA ASP A 4 29.53 -38.14 32.51
C ASP A 4 28.90 -37.01 31.68
N ALA A 5 27.82 -36.42 32.17
CA ALA A 5 27.12 -35.36 31.49
C ALA A 5 28.11 -34.20 31.34
N GLU A 6 28.51 -33.93 30.10
CA GLU A 6 29.45 -32.87 29.76
C GLU A 6 28.81 -31.53 30.15
N LEU A 7 29.24 -31.00 31.30
CA LEU A 7 28.72 -29.75 31.86
C LEU A 7 29.04 -28.61 30.88
N LEU A 8 28.00 -27.85 30.52
CA LEU A 8 28.12 -26.77 29.54
C LEU A 8 28.91 -25.59 30.13
N SER A 9 29.75 -24.98 29.29
CA SER A 9 30.50 -23.78 29.66
C SER A 9 29.55 -22.63 30.00
N GLU A 10 29.99 -21.72 30.88
CA GLU A 10 29.26 -20.50 31.25
C GLU A 10 28.88 -19.66 30.01
N ALA A 11 29.73 -19.65 28.98
CA ALA A 11 29.46 -18.96 27.73
C ALA A 11 28.28 -19.59 26.96
N ASP A 12 28.22 -20.91 26.91
CA ASP A 12 27.13 -21.64 26.27
C ASP A 12 25.82 -21.46 27.08
N GLY A 13 25.92 -21.46 28.42
CA GLY A 13 24.80 -21.14 29.30
C GLY A 13 24.22 -19.74 29.07
N ALA A 14 25.07 -18.72 28.95
CA ALA A 14 24.65 -17.36 28.63
C ALA A 14 23.96 -17.26 27.25
N PHE A 15 24.47 -17.98 26.24
CA PHE A 15 23.84 -18.06 24.93
C PHE A 15 22.44 -18.68 24.99
N TYR A 16 22.28 -19.85 25.64
CA TYR A 16 20.98 -20.51 25.74
C TYR A 16 19.97 -19.70 26.57
N ALA A 17 20.43 -18.96 27.59
CA ALA A 17 19.59 -18.02 28.34
C ALA A 17 19.09 -16.88 27.45
N PHE A 18 19.98 -16.24 26.70
CA PHE A 18 19.63 -15.19 25.75
C PHE A 18 18.67 -15.70 24.65
N ALA A 19 18.99 -16.83 24.03
CA ALA A 19 18.15 -17.46 23.01
C ALA A 19 16.77 -17.83 23.56
N GLY A 20 16.70 -18.34 24.80
CA GLY A 20 15.45 -18.63 25.49
C GLY A 20 14.57 -17.40 25.70
N VAL A 21 15.16 -16.27 26.12
CA VAL A 21 14.43 -15.00 26.26
C VAL A 21 13.92 -14.50 24.90
N MET A 22 14.73 -14.55 23.86
CA MET A 22 14.32 -14.14 22.51
C MET A 22 13.20 -15.02 21.94
N LEU A 23 13.27 -16.33 22.16
CA LEU A 23 12.20 -17.26 21.81
C LEU A 23 10.91 -16.98 22.60
N ALA A 24 11.01 -16.69 23.90
CA ALA A 24 9.86 -16.36 24.73
C ALA A 24 9.17 -15.05 24.29
N LEU A 25 9.96 -14.02 23.93
CA LEU A 25 9.46 -12.76 23.38
C LEU A 25 8.71 -12.94 22.05
N TYR A 26 9.06 -13.96 21.27
CA TYR A 26 8.32 -14.34 20.06
C TYR A 26 7.08 -15.19 20.36
N ILE A 27 7.21 -16.22 21.20
CA ILE A 27 6.15 -17.21 21.49
C ILE A 27 4.96 -16.56 22.19
N MET A 28 5.18 -15.64 23.13
CA MET A 28 4.10 -15.02 23.92
C MET A 28 3.11 -14.24 23.04
N PRO A 29 3.52 -13.26 22.22
CA PRO A 29 2.62 -12.57 21.29
C PRO A 29 1.99 -13.51 20.25
N ALA A 30 2.75 -14.49 19.74
CA ALA A 30 2.26 -15.44 18.75
C ALA A 30 1.14 -16.34 19.32
N PHE A 31 1.29 -16.80 20.57
CA PHE A 31 0.26 -17.57 21.27
C PHE A 31 -1.00 -16.75 21.55
N LEU A 32 -0.85 -15.48 21.94
CA LEU A 32 -2.00 -14.58 22.12
C LEU A 32 -2.73 -14.33 20.79
N TYR A 33 -2.00 -14.18 19.69
CA TYR A 33 -2.58 -14.05 18.35
C TYR A 33 -3.35 -15.29 17.92
N THR A 34 -2.80 -16.50 18.12
CA THR A 34 -3.50 -17.75 17.79
C THR A 34 -4.76 -17.91 18.63
N LEU A 35 -4.69 -17.64 19.94
CA LEU A 35 -5.84 -17.70 20.85
C LEU A 35 -6.95 -16.71 20.44
N HIS A 36 -6.61 -15.45 20.20
CA HIS A 36 -7.56 -14.43 19.74
C HIS A 36 -8.22 -14.83 18.41
N ARG A 37 -7.44 -15.37 17.46
CA ARG A 37 -7.92 -15.76 16.13
C ARG A 37 -8.83 -16.99 16.17
N VAL A 38 -8.53 -17.98 17.02
CA VAL A 38 -9.39 -19.15 17.26
C VAL A 38 -10.73 -18.72 17.87
N MET A 39 -10.73 -17.78 18.82
CA MET A 39 -11.95 -17.32 19.48
C MET A 39 -12.85 -16.46 18.58
N ARG A 40 -12.29 -15.57 17.74
CA ARG A 40 -13.09 -14.60 16.95
C ARG A 40 -13.34 -14.98 15.48
N ALA A 41 -12.53 -15.83 14.85
CA ALA A 41 -12.58 -16.03 13.40
C ALA A 41 -12.39 -17.50 12.93
N PRO A 42 -13.27 -18.44 13.35
CA PRO A 42 -13.10 -19.88 13.13
C PRO A 42 -13.11 -20.29 11.64
N LYS A 43 -13.77 -19.52 10.76
CA LYS A 43 -13.83 -19.82 9.31
C LYS A 43 -12.49 -19.68 8.59
N THR A 44 -11.51 -18.99 9.19
CA THR A 44 -10.19 -18.72 8.57
C THR A 44 -9.08 -19.68 9.02
N LEU A 45 -9.41 -20.66 9.88
CA LEU A 45 -8.46 -21.65 10.43
C LEU A 45 -7.90 -22.61 9.36
N ARG A 46 -8.59 -22.76 8.21
CA ARG A 46 -8.15 -23.60 7.10
C ARG A 46 -7.18 -22.92 6.12
N SER A 47 -6.73 -21.70 6.43
CA SER A 47 -5.78 -20.99 5.56
C SER A 47 -4.36 -21.55 5.68
N LEU A 48 -3.67 -21.70 4.54
CA LEU A 48 -2.28 -22.18 4.48
C LEU A 48 -1.34 -21.34 5.35
N SER A 49 -1.56 -20.02 5.39
CA SER A 49 -0.78 -19.09 6.22
C SER A 49 -0.94 -19.34 7.72
N PHE A 50 -2.13 -19.77 8.16
CA PHE A 50 -2.37 -20.12 9.56
C PHE A 50 -1.73 -21.45 9.93
N ALA A 51 -1.77 -22.44 9.03
CA ALA A 51 -1.07 -23.71 9.22
C ALA A 51 0.45 -23.52 9.34
N LEU A 52 1.04 -22.67 8.49
CA LEU A 52 2.47 -22.35 8.55
C LEU A 52 2.85 -21.61 9.85
N HIS A 53 2.01 -20.66 10.29
CA HIS A 53 2.20 -19.98 11.56
C HIS A 53 2.18 -20.96 12.75
N LEU A 54 1.24 -21.92 12.77
CA LEU A 54 1.16 -22.92 13.82
C LEU A 54 2.38 -23.86 13.82
N ALA A 55 2.87 -24.27 12.64
CA ALA A 55 4.08 -25.07 12.50
C ALA A 55 5.31 -24.33 13.04
N LEU A 56 5.45 -23.03 12.72
CA LEU A 56 6.58 -22.21 13.18
C LEU A 56 6.52 -21.96 14.70
N LEU A 57 5.32 -21.77 15.26
CA LEU A 57 5.12 -21.68 16.70
C LEU A 57 5.49 -23.00 17.42
N ALA A 58 5.13 -24.15 16.85
CA ALA A 58 5.49 -25.46 17.41
C ALA A 58 7.01 -25.69 17.41
N VAL A 59 7.69 -25.32 16.31
CA VAL A 59 9.16 -25.38 16.23
C VAL A 59 9.80 -24.45 17.27
N ALA A 60 9.33 -23.21 17.39
CA ALA A 60 9.84 -22.26 18.38
C ALA A 60 9.67 -22.76 19.82
N CYS A 61 8.51 -23.35 20.16
CA CYS A 61 8.28 -23.98 21.45
C CYS A 61 9.23 -25.16 21.69
N GLY A 62 9.44 -26.02 20.68
CA GLY A 62 10.39 -27.13 20.77
C GLY A 62 11.83 -26.66 21.03
N LEU A 63 12.26 -25.60 20.34
CA LEU A 63 13.57 -24.97 20.56
C LEU A 63 13.69 -24.34 21.96
N LEU A 64 12.63 -23.69 22.45
CA LEU A 64 12.61 -23.13 23.81
C LEU A 64 12.75 -24.23 24.86
N ILE A 65 12.00 -25.32 24.74
CA ILE A 65 12.10 -26.48 25.63
C ILE A 65 13.52 -27.05 25.60
N ARG A 66 14.12 -27.15 24.41
CA ARG A 66 15.51 -27.60 24.29
C ARG A 66 16.49 -26.67 24.99
N CYS A 67 16.37 -25.35 24.82
CA CYS A 67 17.20 -24.37 25.52
C CYS A 67 17.06 -24.48 27.04
N LEU A 68 15.83 -24.60 27.54
CA LEU A 68 15.57 -24.78 28.98
C LEU A 68 16.17 -26.09 29.51
N SER A 69 16.10 -27.19 28.74
CA SER A 69 16.72 -28.46 29.14
C SER A 69 18.24 -28.38 29.21
N LEU A 70 18.87 -27.59 28.32
CA LEU A 70 20.33 -27.41 28.31
C LEU A 70 20.80 -26.49 29.44
N LEU A 71 20.01 -25.48 29.78
CA LEU A 71 20.30 -24.58 30.92
C LEU A 71 20.35 -25.30 32.27
N GLN A 72 19.65 -26.43 32.43
CA GLN A 72 19.68 -27.24 33.65
C GLN A 72 21.02 -27.96 33.86
N HIS A 73 21.87 -28.02 32.84
CA HIS A 73 23.17 -28.70 32.85
C HIS A 73 24.36 -27.73 32.74
N VAL A 74 24.14 -26.45 33.02
CA VAL A 74 25.20 -25.43 33.02
C VAL A 74 25.94 -25.45 34.35
N ASP A 75 27.27 -25.43 34.31
CA ASP A 75 28.10 -25.29 35.50
C ASP A 75 27.93 -23.90 36.13
N THR A 76 27.26 -23.82 37.29
CA THR A 76 27.03 -22.56 38.04
C THR A 76 28.16 -22.19 38.98
N SER A 77 29.33 -22.85 38.91
CA SER A 77 30.52 -22.56 39.72
C SER A 77 31.23 -21.22 39.38
N GLY A 78 30.55 -20.33 38.65
CA GLY A 78 31.08 -19.11 38.02
C GLY A 78 31.07 -17.84 38.89
N VAL A 79 30.59 -17.87 40.13
CA VAL A 79 30.89 -16.78 41.06
C VAL A 79 32.34 -16.96 41.50
N PHE A 80 33.23 -16.11 40.99
CA PHE A 80 34.65 -16.14 41.36
C PHE A 80 34.78 -15.74 42.82
N ASP A 81 34.77 -16.72 43.72
CA ASP A 81 35.10 -16.53 45.13
C ASP A 81 36.50 -17.11 45.38
N PRO A 82 37.53 -16.26 45.60
CA PRO A 82 38.88 -16.72 45.80
C PRO A 82 39.06 -17.52 47.11
N TYR A 83 38.19 -17.34 48.11
CA TYR A 83 38.23 -18.09 49.36
C TYR A 83 37.70 -19.52 49.15
N ASP A 84 36.56 -19.67 48.46
CA ASP A 84 36.00 -20.98 48.10
C ASP A 84 36.90 -21.74 47.12
N ILE A 85 37.48 -21.07 46.12
CA ILE A 85 38.39 -21.69 45.13
C ILE A 85 39.66 -22.22 45.82
N LEU A 86 40.16 -21.54 46.84
CA LEU A 86 41.32 -21.98 47.62
C LEU A 86 40.96 -22.88 48.81
N GLY A 87 39.67 -23.00 49.14
CA GLY A 87 39.17 -23.77 50.29
C GLY A 87 39.61 -23.19 51.64
N VAL A 88 39.70 -21.86 51.75
CA VAL A 88 40.16 -21.14 52.95
C VAL A 88 39.07 -20.18 53.45
N SER A 89 39.11 -19.83 54.74
CA SER A 89 38.14 -18.87 55.31
C SER A 89 38.48 -17.44 54.90
N GLU A 90 37.47 -16.56 54.82
CA GLU A 90 37.67 -15.11 54.68
C GLU A 90 38.60 -14.51 55.76
N SER A 91 38.68 -15.16 56.93
CA SER A 91 39.53 -14.76 58.06
C SER A 91 40.96 -15.35 58.02
N SER A 92 41.30 -16.12 56.98
CA SER A 92 42.57 -16.83 56.89
C SER A 92 43.76 -15.89 56.75
N SER A 93 44.85 -16.24 57.45
CA SER A 93 46.09 -15.47 57.37
C SER A 93 46.80 -15.66 56.01
N SER A 94 47.63 -14.70 55.61
CA SER A 94 48.44 -14.79 54.37
C SER A 94 49.32 -16.06 54.31
N ARG A 95 49.72 -16.59 55.47
CA ARG A 95 50.47 -17.84 55.60
C ARG A 95 49.60 -19.07 55.26
N GLU A 96 48.32 -19.07 55.62
CA GLU A 96 47.35 -20.13 55.31
C GLU A 96 46.99 -20.13 53.83
N ILE A 97 46.71 -18.95 53.26
CA ILE A 97 46.43 -18.76 51.83
C ILE A 97 47.56 -19.31 50.96
N LYS A 98 48.82 -18.99 51.32
CA LYS A 98 50.01 -19.49 50.63
C LYS A 98 50.21 -21.00 50.79
N LYS A 99 49.79 -21.58 51.92
CA LYS A 99 49.84 -23.03 52.16
C LYS A 99 48.79 -23.77 51.32
N ALA A 100 47.57 -23.25 51.25
CA ALA A 100 46.48 -23.80 50.45
C ALA A 100 46.82 -23.77 48.95
N PHE A 101 47.31 -22.64 48.44
CA PHE A 101 47.77 -22.51 47.05
C PHE A 101 48.87 -23.53 46.70
N ARG A 102 49.88 -23.71 47.57
CA ARG A 102 50.95 -24.71 47.35
C ARG A 102 50.45 -26.15 47.40
N SER A 103 49.35 -26.42 48.10
CA SER A 103 48.73 -27.74 48.14
C SER A 103 47.98 -28.03 46.84
N LEU A 104 47.07 -27.12 46.46
CA LEU A 104 46.26 -27.22 45.25
C LEU A 104 47.12 -27.16 43.97
N GLY A 105 48.12 -26.28 43.95
CA GLY A 105 49.04 -26.16 42.81
C GLY A 105 49.90 -27.41 42.56
N ARG A 106 50.15 -28.23 43.59
CA ARG A 106 50.81 -29.54 43.41
C ARG A 106 49.87 -30.63 42.90
N GLN A 107 48.58 -30.53 43.21
CA GLN A 107 47.55 -31.47 42.78
C GLN A 107 47.08 -31.20 41.36
N LEU A 108 46.99 -29.92 40.97
CA LEU A 108 46.46 -29.46 39.68
C LEU A 108 47.56 -29.08 38.68
N HIS A 109 48.84 -29.36 38.95
CA HIS A 109 49.94 -28.94 38.08
C HIS A 109 49.81 -29.57 36.68
N PRO A 110 49.89 -28.77 35.58
CA PRO A 110 49.73 -29.27 34.22
C PRO A 110 50.74 -30.38 33.87
N ASP A 111 51.98 -30.29 34.34
CA ASP A 111 53.01 -31.32 34.11
C ASP A 111 52.75 -32.67 34.82
N LYS A 112 51.82 -32.74 35.79
CA LYS A 112 51.46 -34.01 36.44
C LYS A 112 50.16 -34.61 35.89
N ASN A 113 49.35 -33.79 35.23
CA ASN A 113 48.02 -34.15 34.75
C ASN A 113 47.91 -33.92 33.23
N LEU A 114 48.90 -34.40 32.45
CA LEU A 114 48.94 -34.20 30.98
C LEU A 114 47.74 -34.79 30.24
N HIS A 115 47.02 -35.74 30.84
CA HIS A 115 45.85 -36.38 30.25
C HIS A 115 44.53 -35.67 30.55
N ASP A 116 44.53 -34.67 31.44
CA ASP A 116 43.34 -33.90 31.78
C ASP A 116 43.42 -32.48 31.19
N PRO A 117 42.67 -32.18 30.11
CA PRO A 117 42.64 -30.84 29.52
C PRO A 117 42.09 -29.77 30.48
N LYS A 118 41.39 -30.16 31.55
CA LYS A 118 40.86 -29.25 32.59
C LYS A 118 41.90 -28.90 33.66
N ALA A 119 43.00 -29.64 33.77
CA ALA A 119 44.03 -29.35 34.77
C ALA A 119 44.65 -27.96 34.56
N ALA A 120 44.88 -27.57 33.29
CA ALA A 120 45.42 -26.25 32.95
C ALA A 120 44.45 -25.11 33.31
N SER A 121 43.14 -25.27 33.04
CA SER A 121 42.13 -24.24 33.36
C SER A 121 41.86 -24.16 34.87
N ALA A 122 41.84 -25.30 35.57
CA ALA A 122 41.71 -25.35 37.03
C ALA A 122 42.92 -24.73 37.73
N PHE A 123 44.14 -25.02 37.26
CA PHE A 123 45.36 -24.40 37.78
C PHE A 123 45.39 -22.89 37.57
N ALA A 124 44.97 -22.42 36.40
CA ALA A 124 44.84 -20.99 36.11
C ALA A 124 43.81 -20.33 37.05
N ARG A 125 42.67 -20.97 37.33
CA ARG A 125 41.65 -20.47 38.26
C ARG A 125 42.18 -20.36 39.70
N VAL A 126 42.91 -21.38 40.18
CA VAL A 126 43.55 -21.38 41.50
C VAL A 126 44.65 -20.32 41.61
N THR A 127 45.40 -20.10 40.53
CA THR A 127 46.43 -19.05 40.47
C THR A 127 45.82 -17.66 40.54
N LYS A 128 44.74 -17.41 39.79
CA LYS A 128 43.98 -16.15 39.86
C LYS A 128 43.37 -15.91 41.24
N ALA A 129 42.87 -16.96 41.91
CA ALA A 129 42.34 -16.84 43.27
C ALA A 129 43.42 -16.45 44.28
N TYR A 130 44.61 -17.03 44.16
CA TYR A 130 45.76 -16.64 44.99
C TYR A 130 46.21 -15.19 44.71
N GLU A 131 46.24 -14.77 43.45
CA GLU A 131 46.56 -13.38 43.08
C GLU A 131 45.52 -12.39 43.61
N ALA A 132 44.23 -12.73 43.57
CA ALA A 132 43.15 -11.90 44.12
C ALA A 132 43.33 -11.61 45.61
N LEU A 133 43.88 -12.55 46.38
CA LEU A 133 44.08 -12.41 47.82
C LEU A 133 45.47 -11.91 48.23
N THR A 134 46.45 -11.88 47.32
CA THR A 134 47.84 -11.53 47.65
C THR A 134 48.34 -10.27 46.98
N ASN A 135 47.82 -9.92 45.80
CA ASN A 135 48.21 -8.70 45.09
C ASN A 135 47.26 -7.55 45.48
N PRO A 136 47.78 -6.43 46.02
CA PRO A 136 46.95 -5.31 46.46
C PRO A 136 46.04 -4.75 45.35
N LYS A 137 46.53 -4.71 44.10
CA LYS A 137 45.74 -4.21 42.96
C LYS A 137 44.60 -5.16 42.58
N SER A 138 44.87 -6.46 42.59
CA SER A 138 43.87 -7.49 42.29
C SER A 138 42.84 -7.64 43.40
N MET A 139 43.25 -7.41 44.66
CA MET A 139 42.35 -7.38 45.81
C MET A 139 41.41 -6.18 45.77
N GLU A 140 41.93 -4.99 45.46
CA GLU A 140 41.11 -3.79 45.27
C GLU A 140 40.10 -3.98 44.12
N ASN A 141 40.56 -4.57 43.01
CA ASN A 141 39.71 -4.92 41.88
C ASN A 141 38.61 -5.92 42.27
N TYR A 142 38.95 -6.97 43.03
CA TYR A 142 38.00 -7.96 43.51
C TYR A 142 36.95 -7.32 44.44
N GLN A 143 37.36 -6.49 45.39
CA GLN A 143 36.44 -5.79 46.29
C GLN A 143 35.51 -4.81 45.56
N LYS A 144 35.99 -4.19 44.47
CA LYS A 144 35.24 -3.17 43.73
C LYS A 144 34.38 -3.73 42.60
N TYR A 145 34.79 -4.86 41.99
CA TYR A 145 34.18 -5.41 40.78
C TYR A 145 33.83 -6.90 40.86
N GLY A 146 34.13 -7.58 41.97
CA GLY A 146 33.89 -9.02 42.16
C GLY A 146 34.85 -9.94 41.39
N HIS A 147 35.91 -9.40 40.76
CA HIS A 147 36.88 -10.18 39.98
C HIS A 147 38.29 -9.54 40.02
N PRO A 148 39.40 -10.33 40.09
CA PRO A 148 40.76 -9.80 40.22
C PRO A 148 41.25 -8.96 39.04
N ASP A 149 40.74 -9.24 37.83
CA ASP A 149 41.11 -8.55 36.59
C ASP A 149 40.45 -7.15 36.44
N GLY A 150 39.59 -6.74 37.38
CA GLY A 150 38.94 -5.43 37.39
C GLY A 150 37.56 -5.42 36.74
N ARG A 151 37.11 -4.23 36.27
CA ARG A 151 35.82 -4.06 35.60
C ARG A 151 35.79 -4.91 34.33
N GLN A 152 35.16 -6.07 34.40
CA GLN A 152 34.79 -6.81 33.21
C GLN A 152 33.76 -5.96 32.46
N THR A 153 34.14 -5.44 31.29
CA THR A 153 33.14 -4.94 30.35
C THR A 153 32.18 -6.10 30.10
N LEU A 154 30.89 -5.89 30.37
CA LEU A 154 29.79 -6.78 29.98
C LEU A 154 29.80 -6.88 28.44
N LEU A 155 30.78 -7.61 27.91
CA LEU A 155 30.99 -7.71 26.49
C LEU A 155 29.96 -8.70 25.97
N PHE A 156 29.20 -8.19 25.00
CA PHE A 156 28.45 -8.91 23.99
C PHE A 156 29.22 -10.07 23.28
N ASP A 157 30.44 -10.40 23.72
CA ASP A 157 31.30 -11.48 23.21
C ASP A 157 30.83 -12.89 23.61
N VAL A 158 30.07 -13.02 24.70
CA VAL A 158 29.85 -14.32 25.34
C VAL A 158 28.77 -15.16 24.64
N ALA A 159 27.90 -14.57 23.83
CA ALA A 159 26.77 -15.31 23.24
C ALA A 159 27.08 -15.97 21.88
N PHE A 160 28.06 -15.51 21.10
CA PHE A 160 28.26 -16.04 19.73
C PHE A 160 29.52 -16.91 19.57
N ALA A 161 30.42 -16.95 20.55
CA ALA A 161 31.85 -17.13 20.25
C ALA A 161 32.48 -18.51 20.52
N SER A 162 31.86 -19.50 21.19
CA SER A 162 32.55 -20.79 21.42
C SER A 162 32.48 -21.73 20.22
N THR A 163 31.29 -21.90 19.64
CA THR A 163 31.04 -22.84 18.53
C THR A 163 31.48 -22.28 17.17
N PHE A 164 31.39 -20.96 16.99
CA PHE A 164 31.80 -20.28 15.75
C PHE A 164 33.28 -19.86 15.71
N SER A 165 34.02 -19.78 16.82
CA SER A 165 35.44 -19.37 16.76
C SER A 165 36.43 -20.55 16.66
N SER A 166 36.00 -21.75 17.04
CA SER A 166 36.91 -22.88 17.32
C SER A 166 37.21 -23.80 16.14
N SER A 167 36.65 -23.55 14.95
CA SER A 167 36.87 -24.42 13.78
C SER A 167 37.14 -23.63 12.49
N SER A 168 38.07 -24.11 11.67
CA SER A 168 38.49 -23.50 10.39
C SER A 168 37.36 -23.30 9.37
N SER A 169 36.19 -23.91 9.59
CA SER A 169 34.98 -23.80 8.77
C SER A 169 34.11 -22.58 9.12
N SER A 170 34.43 -21.85 10.19
CA SER A 170 33.63 -20.76 10.74
C SER A 170 33.40 -19.59 9.77
N SER A 171 34.46 -19.19 9.06
CA SER A 171 34.39 -18.07 8.12
C SER A 171 33.46 -18.34 6.95
N ILE A 172 33.38 -19.60 6.50
CA ILE A 172 32.49 -20.01 5.41
C ILE A 172 31.03 -20.00 5.88
N VAL A 173 30.74 -20.49 7.09
CA VAL A 173 29.38 -20.51 7.63
C VAL A 173 28.85 -19.09 7.85
N VAL A 174 29.69 -18.18 8.36
CA VAL A 174 29.32 -16.76 8.52
C VAL A 174 29.07 -16.10 7.15
N LEU A 175 29.93 -16.35 6.15
CA LEU A 175 29.75 -15.82 4.80
C LEU A 175 28.45 -16.35 4.15
N LEU A 176 28.14 -17.64 4.31
CA LEU A 176 26.91 -18.24 3.81
C LEU A 176 25.68 -17.69 4.53
N TYR A 177 25.75 -17.47 5.84
CA TYR A 177 24.66 -16.87 6.61
C TYR A 177 24.34 -15.46 6.13
N PHE A 178 25.35 -14.59 6.05
CA PHE A 178 25.15 -13.23 5.55
C PHE A 178 24.73 -13.22 4.08
N GLY A 179 25.31 -14.09 3.24
CA GLY A 179 24.91 -14.25 1.85
C GLY A 179 23.43 -14.64 1.71
N ALA A 180 22.96 -15.62 2.47
CA ALA A 180 21.56 -16.03 2.48
C ALA A 180 20.63 -14.94 3.04
N MET A 181 21.06 -14.23 4.09
CA MET A 181 20.31 -13.12 4.67
C MET A 181 20.13 -11.98 3.65
N PHE A 182 21.21 -11.52 3.02
CA PHE A 182 21.14 -10.46 2.02
C PHE A 182 20.37 -10.88 0.77
N ALA A 183 20.54 -12.12 0.30
CA ALA A 183 19.74 -12.66 -0.80
C ALA A 183 18.25 -12.74 -0.43
N GLY A 184 17.93 -13.16 0.79
CA GLY A 184 16.56 -13.21 1.31
C GLY A 184 15.92 -11.82 1.43
N VAL A 185 16.67 -10.84 1.96
CA VAL A 185 16.22 -9.44 2.03
C VAL A 185 16.05 -8.86 0.63
N ALA A 186 17.00 -9.06 -0.28
CA ALA A 186 16.90 -8.59 -1.66
C ALA A 186 15.70 -9.21 -2.39
N TYR A 187 15.47 -10.52 -2.21
CA TYR A 187 14.29 -11.19 -2.75
C TYR A 187 13.00 -10.65 -2.12
N PHE A 188 12.97 -10.44 -0.81
CA PHE A 188 11.81 -9.89 -0.11
C PHE A 188 11.49 -8.46 -0.57
N LEU A 189 12.51 -7.61 -0.75
CA LEU A 189 12.37 -6.27 -1.30
C LEU A 189 11.89 -6.30 -2.75
N TYR A 190 12.45 -7.17 -3.59
CA TYR A 190 11.98 -7.39 -4.96
C TYR A 190 10.52 -7.85 -5.00
N TRP A 191 10.16 -8.81 -4.15
CA TRP A 191 8.79 -9.31 -4.02
C TRP A 191 7.84 -8.23 -3.51
N LEU A 192 8.24 -7.44 -2.52
CA LEU A 192 7.47 -6.29 -2.03
C LEU A 192 7.29 -5.25 -3.13
N GLN A 193 8.32 -4.93 -3.91
CA GLN A 193 8.24 -4.00 -5.02
C GLN A 193 7.25 -4.49 -6.10
N GLN A 194 7.26 -5.79 -6.42
CA GLN A 194 6.27 -6.37 -7.33
C GLN A 194 4.84 -6.36 -6.78
N ARG A 195 4.67 -6.46 -5.47
CA ARG A 195 3.35 -6.52 -4.81
C ARG A 195 2.78 -5.13 -4.52
N SER A 196 3.64 -4.17 -4.18
CA SER A 196 3.32 -2.76 -3.93
C SER A 196 2.75 -2.09 -5.19
N GLY A 197 3.20 -2.47 -6.38
CA GLY A 197 2.67 -1.95 -7.64
C GLY A 197 1.24 -2.40 -8.00
N ARG A 198 0.56 -3.21 -7.18
CA ARG A 198 -0.72 -3.84 -7.54
C ARG A 198 -1.95 -3.40 -6.75
N ARG A 199 -1.84 -2.74 -5.59
CA ARG A 199 -3.02 -2.44 -4.77
C ARG A 199 -2.84 -1.24 -3.85
N ASP A 200 -3.04 -0.05 -4.39
CA ASP A 200 -3.83 0.94 -3.67
C ASP A 200 -5.20 0.97 -4.34
N ARG A 201 -6.29 0.86 -3.56
CA ARG A 201 -7.67 0.96 -4.08
C ARG A 201 -7.99 2.37 -4.59
N THR A 202 -7.03 3.28 -4.58
CA THR A 202 -7.07 4.64 -5.15
C THR A 202 -6.26 4.75 -6.44
N ALA A 203 -5.51 3.70 -6.84
CA ALA A 203 -4.62 3.72 -7.99
C ALA A 203 -4.92 2.53 -8.93
N VAL A 204 -5.18 2.85 -10.20
CA VAL A 204 -5.21 1.86 -11.29
C VAL A 204 -3.83 1.23 -11.48
N SER A 205 -3.81 0.03 -12.08
CA SER A 205 -2.59 -0.64 -12.49
C SER A 205 -1.73 0.25 -13.38
N ARG A 206 -0.40 0.07 -13.31
CA ARG A 206 0.55 0.82 -14.15
C ARG A 206 0.26 0.64 -15.64
N ALA A 207 -0.10 -0.57 -16.06
CA ALA A 207 -0.48 -0.89 -17.42
C ALA A 207 -1.73 -0.11 -17.88
N THR A 208 -2.77 -0.02 -17.03
CA THR A 208 -3.96 0.79 -17.32
C THR A 208 -3.60 2.28 -17.43
N ARG A 209 -2.77 2.80 -16.51
CA ARG A 209 -2.31 4.20 -16.56
C ARG A 209 -1.54 4.50 -17.84
N GLU A 210 -0.60 3.65 -18.22
CA GLU A 210 0.16 3.77 -19.47
C GLU A 210 -0.77 3.72 -20.69
N ARG A 211 -1.75 2.81 -20.70
CA ARG A 211 -2.76 2.71 -21.76
C ARG A 211 -3.59 4.00 -21.87
N PHE A 212 -4.01 4.61 -20.76
CA PHE A 212 -4.71 5.90 -20.78
C PHE A 212 -3.86 7.02 -21.39
N VAL A 213 -2.61 7.13 -20.98
CA VAL A 213 -1.70 8.17 -21.48
C VAL A 213 -1.34 7.95 -22.96
N ALA A 214 -1.15 6.69 -23.37
CA ALA A 214 -0.81 6.33 -24.74
C ALA A 214 -1.99 6.50 -25.70
N ALA A 215 -3.21 6.15 -25.29
CA ALA A 215 -4.42 6.27 -26.11
C ALA A 215 -5.00 7.69 -26.16
N LEU A 216 -4.51 8.60 -25.31
CA LEU A 216 -5.03 9.97 -25.22
C LEU A 216 -4.74 10.78 -26.51
N THR A 217 -5.81 11.16 -27.19
CA THR A 217 -5.76 12.09 -28.34
C THR A 217 -6.42 13.44 -27.99
N ALA A 218 -6.14 14.47 -28.80
CA ALA A 218 -6.67 15.82 -28.58
C ALA A 218 -8.20 15.89 -28.59
N LYS A 219 -8.86 15.00 -29.36
CA LYS A 219 -10.32 14.91 -29.45
C LYS A 219 -10.73 13.44 -29.49
N MET A 220 -11.09 12.90 -28.33
CA MET A 220 -11.64 11.53 -28.23
C MET A 220 -13.16 11.58 -28.18
N SER A 221 -13.86 10.77 -28.98
CA SER A 221 -15.31 10.63 -28.86
C SER A 221 -15.70 9.97 -27.54
N VAL A 222 -16.94 10.14 -27.10
CA VAL A 222 -17.44 9.45 -25.89
C VAL A 222 -17.33 7.93 -26.05
N HIS A 223 -17.54 7.41 -27.26
CA HIS A 223 -17.37 5.99 -27.54
C HIS A 223 -15.91 5.54 -27.40
N ASP A 224 -14.95 6.34 -27.84
CA ASP A 224 -13.52 6.01 -27.66
C ASP A 224 -13.13 6.02 -26.18
N VAL A 225 -13.66 6.96 -25.39
CA VAL A 225 -13.44 7.01 -23.93
C VAL A 225 -14.04 5.78 -23.24
N VAL A 226 -15.30 5.43 -23.56
CA VAL A 226 -15.97 4.25 -23.00
C VAL A 226 -15.24 2.97 -23.39
N GLU A 227 -14.87 2.82 -24.67
CA GLU A 227 -14.11 1.66 -25.17
C GLU A 227 -12.78 1.50 -24.42
N LEU A 228 -12.04 2.61 -24.24
CA LEU A 228 -10.79 2.63 -23.48
C LEU A 228 -11.01 2.18 -22.03
N LEU A 229 -12.00 2.74 -21.32
CA LEU A 229 -12.31 2.39 -19.93
C LEU A 229 -12.75 0.92 -19.76
N LEU A 230 -13.52 0.39 -20.72
CA LEU A 230 -13.98 -1.00 -20.69
C LEU A 230 -12.89 -2.01 -21.08
N SER A 231 -11.77 -1.55 -21.66
CA SER A 231 -10.61 -2.37 -22.02
C SER A 231 -9.53 -2.45 -20.92
N CYS A 232 -9.76 -1.82 -19.77
CA CYS A 232 -8.80 -1.78 -18.66
C CYS A 232 -8.63 -3.12 -17.95
N ASP A 233 -7.47 -3.33 -17.34
CA ASP A 233 -7.16 -4.57 -16.64
C ASP A 233 -8.02 -4.75 -15.38
N GLU A 234 -8.47 -3.66 -14.76
CA GLU A 234 -9.39 -3.63 -13.62
C GLU A 234 -10.76 -4.25 -13.98
N MET A 235 -11.23 -4.05 -15.22
CA MET A 235 -12.47 -4.66 -15.69
C MET A 235 -12.36 -6.19 -15.76
N VAL A 236 -11.16 -6.75 -15.88
CA VAL A 236 -10.93 -8.21 -15.83
C VAL A 236 -11.12 -8.75 -14.40
N GLY A 237 -11.05 -7.90 -13.36
CA GLY A 237 -11.40 -8.21 -11.96
C GLY A 237 -10.43 -9.13 -11.23
N ALA A 238 -9.13 -8.97 -11.47
CA ALA A 238 -8.12 -9.83 -10.86
C ALA A 238 -7.77 -9.41 -9.44
N ALA A 239 -8.62 -9.79 -8.50
CA ALA A 239 -8.13 -10.00 -7.14
C ALA A 239 -7.32 -11.31 -7.10
N ALA A 240 -5.99 -11.23 -7.33
CA ALA A 240 -5.00 -12.32 -7.13
C ALA A 240 -4.90 -13.41 -8.22
N GLY A 241 -4.37 -13.08 -9.41
CA GLY A 241 -3.77 -14.07 -10.32
C GLY A 241 -4.70 -14.79 -11.31
N ILE A 242 -5.99 -14.47 -11.32
CA ILE A 242 -7.04 -15.11 -12.16
C ILE A 242 -7.28 -14.30 -13.46
N VAL A 243 -6.30 -13.49 -13.92
CA VAL A 243 -6.46 -12.67 -15.15
C VAL A 243 -6.62 -13.57 -16.37
N ASP A 244 -5.81 -14.61 -16.45
CA ASP A 244 -5.76 -15.50 -17.61
C ASP A 244 -7.03 -16.35 -17.71
N ASP A 245 -7.57 -16.83 -16.59
CA ASP A 245 -8.81 -17.62 -16.59
C ASP A 245 -10.02 -16.81 -17.08
N ALA A 246 -10.17 -15.56 -16.64
CA ALA A 246 -11.25 -14.68 -17.11
C ALA A 246 -11.15 -14.38 -18.61
N ARG A 247 -9.93 -14.20 -19.14
CA ARG A 247 -9.70 -14.03 -20.57
C ARG A 247 -9.99 -15.31 -21.35
N ASN A 248 -9.58 -16.47 -20.83
CA ASN A 248 -9.83 -17.78 -21.44
C ASN A 248 -11.33 -18.09 -21.48
N GLU A 249 -12.07 -17.80 -20.41
CA GLU A 249 -13.54 -17.94 -20.38
C GLU A 249 -14.21 -17.04 -21.42
N ALA A 250 -13.80 -15.77 -21.51
CA ALA A 250 -14.34 -14.84 -22.50
C ALA A 250 -14.00 -15.28 -23.93
N GLN A 251 -12.81 -15.84 -24.16
CA GLN A 251 -12.43 -16.42 -25.45
C GLN A 251 -13.36 -17.58 -25.84
N LEU A 252 -13.67 -18.48 -24.91
CA LEU A 252 -14.58 -19.58 -25.14
C LEU A 252 -16.00 -19.10 -25.52
N ARG A 253 -16.41 -17.93 -24.98
CA ARG A 253 -17.73 -17.32 -25.24
C ARG A 253 -17.80 -16.45 -26.49
N THR A 254 -16.73 -16.33 -27.28
CA THR A 254 -16.70 -15.47 -28.49
C THR A 254 -17.87 -15.70 -29.45
N LYS A 255 -18.27 -16.96 -29.68
CA LYS A 255 -19.45 -17.29 -30.52
C LYS A 255 -20.75 -16.73 -29.96
N THR A 256 -20.89 -16.66 -28.64
CA THR A 256 -22.07 -16.07 -27.99
C THR A 256 -22.07 -14.55 -28.09
N HIS A 257 -20.89 -13.91 -28.05
CA HIS A 257 -20.74 -12.47 -28.25
C HIS A 257 -21.19 -12.08 -29.66
N GLU A 258 -20.74 -12.82 -30.67
CA GLU A 258 -21.14 -12.59 -32.06
C GLU A 258 -22.65 -12.79 -32.27
N LYS A 259 -23.23 -13.84 -31.68
CA LYS A 259 -24.68 -14.10 -31.75
C LYS A 259 -25.46 -12.95 -31.11
N LEU A 260 -25.03 -12.47 -29.95
CA LEU A 260 -25.68 -11.34 -29.27
C LEU A 260 -25.54 -10.06 -30.09
N ALA A 261 -24.34 -9.74 -30.58
CA ALA A 261 -24.10 -8.57 -31.42
C ALA A 261 -24.98 -8.57 -32.68
N LYS A 262 -25.12 -9.72 -33.36
CA LYS A 262 -26.02 -9.88 -34.52
C LYS A 262 -27.50 -9.68 -34.15
N ARG A 263 -27.93 -10.14 -32.98
CA ARG A 263 -29.30 -9.91 -32.49
C ARG A 263 -29.56 -8.43 -32.19
N MET A 264 -28.59 -7.74 -31.59
CA MET A 264 -28.67 -6.30 -31.33
C MET A 264 -28.70 -5.48 -32.64
N ASP A 265 -27.94 -5.92 -33.65
CA ASP A 265 -27.95 -5.35 -35.00
C ASP A 265 -29.31 -5.52 -35.68
N ALA A 266 -29.86 -6.74 -35.66
CA ALA A 266 -31.18 -7.05 -36.20
C ALA A 266 -32.30 -6.24 -35.55
N ALA A 267 -32.18 -5.96 -34.25
CA ALA A 267 -33.11 -5.11 -33.50
C ALA A 267 -32.92 -3.60 -33.77
N ARG A 268 -31.94 -3.20 -34.60
CA ARG A 268 -31.54 -1.80 -34.84
C ARG A 268 -31.33 -1.02 -33.52
N ALA A 269 -30.80 -1.71 -32.52
CA ALA A 269 -30.63 -1.15 -31.18
C ALA A 269 -29.40 -0.23 -31.09
N LEU A 270 -28.38 -0.50 -31.92
CA LEU A 270 -27.10 0.21 -31.93
C LEU A 270 -26.78 0.73 -33.34
N PRO A 271 -26.06 1.85 -33.47
CA PRO A 271 -25.48 2.27 -34.75
C PRO A 271 -24.53 1.21 -35.32
N SER A 272 -24.45 1.11 -36.65
CA SER A 272 -23.56 0.18 -37.36
C SER A 272 -22.10 0.31 -36.91
N ASP A 273 -21.67 1.54 -36.65
CA ASP A 273 -20.28 1.86 -36.29
C ASP A 273 -19.92 1.26 -34.94
N VAL A 274 -20.82 1.37 -33.95
CA VAL A 274 -20.66 0.79 -32.62
C VAL A 274 -20.60 -0.72 -32.68
N ILE A 275 -21.50 -1.35 -33.46
CA ILE A 275 -21.49 -2.81 -33.64
C ILE A 275 -20.19 -3.25 -34.32
N SER A 276 -19.71 -2.48 -35.29
CA SER A 276 -18.46 -2.77 -35.99
C SER A 276 -17.25 -2.71 -35.03
N ARG A 277 -17.21 -1.73 -34.12
CA ARG A 277 -16.19 -1.61 -33.07
C ARG A 277 -16.21 -2.82 -32.15
N ILE A 278 -17.38 -3.18 -31.63
CA ILE A 278 -17.54 -4.36 -30.76
C ILE A 278 -17.07 -5.63 -31.47
N ARG A 279 -17.46 -5.85 -32.73
CA ARG A 279 -17.08 -7.07 -33.47
C ARG A 279 -15.60 -7.16 -33.78
N LYS A 280 -14.95 -6.03 -34.10
CA LYS A 280 -13.53 -5.95 -34.48
C LYS A 280 -12.58 -5.86 -33.28
N HIS A 281 -13.09 -5.62 -32.08
CA HIS A 281 -12.24 -5.42 -30.90
C HIS A 281 -11.41 -6.68 -30.58
N PRO A 282 -10.07 -6.55 -30.39
CA PRO A 282 -9.18 -7.70 -30.21
C PRO A 282 -9.40 -8.40 -28.87
N ASP A 283 -9.67 -7.66 -27.80
CA ASP A 283 -9.89 -8.23 -26.47
C ASP A 283 -11.32 -8.77 -26.32
N PRO A 284 -11.51 -10.08 -26.06
CA PRO A 284 -12.82 -10.67 -25.80
C PRO A 284 -13.49 -10.13 -24.53
N VAL A 285 -12.71 -9.73 -23.51
CA VAL A 285 -13.27 -9.24 -22.25
C VAL A 285 -13.87 -7.85 -22.43
N ALA A 286 -13.16 -6.95 -23.13
CA ALA A 286 -13.71 -5.66 -23.54
C ALA A 286 -14.99 -5.82 -24.39
N ARG A 287 -15.08 -6.83 -25.27
CA ARG A 287 -16.30 -7.13 -26.02
C ARG A 287 -17.47 -7.52 -25.11
N GLU A 288 -17.24 -8.38 -24.11
CA GLU A 288 -18.25 -8.72 -23.11
C GLU A 288 -18.71 -7.47 -22.34
N ASN A 289 -17.76 -6.63 -21.90
CA ASN A 289 -18.04 -5.38 -21.20
C ASN A 289 -18.93 -4.44 -22.01
N MET A 290 -18.55 -4.21 -23.27
CA MET A 290 -19.32 -3.36 -24.18
C MET A 290 -20.72 -3.93 -24.38
N LEU A 291 -20.84 -5.21 -24.74
CA LEU A 291 -22.15 -5.84 -24.95
C LEU A 291 -23.04 -5.74 -23.71
N ALA A 292 -22.49 -5.96 -22.51
CA ALA A 292 -23.22 -5.85 -21.26
C ALA A 292 -23.71 -4.42 -20.98
N LEU A 293 -22.84 -3.42 -21.17
CA LEU A 293 -23.20 -2.01 -20.98
C LEU A 293 -24.23 -1.54 -22.01
N TYR A 294 -24.03 -1.85 -23.30
CA TYR A 294 -24.96 -1.46 -24.36
C TYR A 294 -26.32 -2.16 -24.25
N GLN A 295 -26.36 -3.42 -23.78
CA GLN A 295 -27.61 -4.12 -23.49
C GLN A 295 -28.44 -3.37 -22.42
N PHE A 296 -27.78 -2.84 -21.40
CA PHE A 296 -28.43 -2.04 -20.37
C PHE A 296 -28.94 -0.70 -20.91
N LEU A 297 -28.08 0.06 -21.59
CA LEU A 297 -28.44 1.39 -22.12
C LEU A 297 -29.54 1.34 -23.20
N ARG A 298 -29.64 0.22 -23.92
CA ARG A 298 -30.66 0.03 -24.97
C ARG A 298 -31.76 -0.96 -24.56
N ARG A 299 -31.99 -1.17 -23.26
CA ARG A 299 -32.97 -2.13 -22.75
C ARG A 299 -34.36 -1.96 -23.34
N GLY A 300 -34.82 -0.73 -23.57
CA GLY A 300 -36.12 -0.44 -24.20
C GLY A 300 -36.24 -1.02 -25.62
N LYS A 301 -35.21 -0.91 -26.46
CA LYS A 301 -35.20 -1.48 -27.81
C LYS A 301 -34.94 -2.99 -27.83
N LEU A 302 -34.45 -3.56 -26.73
CA LEU A 302 -33.99 -4.94 -26.63
C LEU A 302 -34.91 -5.83 -25.78
N GLN A 303 -36.12 -5.37 -25.43
CA GLN A 303 -37.05 -6.12 -24.57
C GLN A 303 -37.39 -7.53 -25.12
N GLY A 304 -37.43 -7.71 -26.44
CA GLY A 304 -37.70 -9.00 -27.09
C GLY A 304 -36.45 -9.85 -27.43
N VAL A 305 -35.24 -9.38 -27.12
CA VAL A 305 -34.00 -10.07 -27.47
C VAL A 305 -33.55 -10.98 -26.32
N SER A 306 -33.47 -12.29 -26.59
CA SER A 306 -32.93 -13.26 -25.62
C SER A 306 -31.48 -12.92 -25.25
N ARG A 307 -31.25 -12.65 -23.97
CA ARG A 307 -29.95 -12.34 -23.37
C ARG A 307 -29.30 -13.58 -22.73
N PRO A 308 -27.99 -13.82 -22.94
CA PRO A 308 -27.24 -14.84 -22.20
C PRO A 308 -27.12 -14.52 -20.71
N ALA A 309 -27.01 -15.56 -19.87
CA ALA A 309 -26.89 -15.40 -18.41
C ALA A 309 -25.63 -14.63 -17.96
N TRP A 310 -24.54 -14.72 -18.72
CA TRP A 310 -23.29 -14.02 -18.39
C TRP A 310 -23.42 -12.49 -18.49
N VAL A 311 -24.38 -11.98 -19.27
CA VAL A 311 -24.55 -10.53 -19.50
C VAL A 311 -24.87 -9.80 -18.20
N ASP A 312 -25.75 -10.35 -17.38
CA ASP A 312 -26.18 -9.71 -16.14
C ASP A 312 -25.06 -9.70 -15.09
N GLN A 313 -24.33 -10.82 -14.96
CA GLN A 313 -23.15 -10.91 -14.09
C GLN A 313 -22.04 -9.94 -14.54
N ARG A 314 -21.82 -9.84 -15.86
CA ARG A 314 -20.83 -8.93 -16.42
C ARG A 314 -21.22 -7.47 -16.22
N PHE A 315 -22.50 -7.15 -16.42
CA PHE A 315 -23.02 -5.80 -16.23
C PHE A 315 -22.84 -5.33 -14.79
N GLN A 316 -23.15 -6.17 -13.80
CA GLN A 316 -22.93 -5.83 -12.38
C GLN A 316 -21.48 -5.44 -12.10
N LYS A 317 -20.52 -6.17 -12.68
CA LYS A 317 -19.10 -5.86 -12.54
C LYS A 317 -18.73 -4.54 -13.20
N VAL A 318 -19.19 -4.30 -14.43
CA VAL A 318 -18.97 -3.03 -15.14
C VAL A 318 -19.53 -1.86 -14.33
N LEU A 319 -20.73 -2.03 -13.75
CA LEU A 319 -21.40 -1.00 -12.96
C LEU A 319 -20.63 -0.63 -11.69
N LEU A 320 -19.94 -1.59 -11.07
CA LEU A 320 -19.14 -1.36 -9.86
C LEU A 320 -17.79 -0.69 -10.16
N GLU A 321 -17.12 -1.08 -11.25
CA GLU A 321 -15.76 -0.62 -11.57
C GLU A 321 -15.74 0.69 -12.38
N LEU A 322 -16.73 0.90 -13.26
CA LEU A 322 -16.73 2.03 -14.19
C LEU A 322 -16.73 3.41 -13.48
N PRO A 323 -17.51 3.66 -12.42
CA PRO A 323 -17.49 4.95 -11.71
C PRO A 323 -16.16 5.30 -11.05
N PHE A 324 -15.40 4.29 -10.66
CA PHE A 324 -14.05 4.46 -10.14
C PHE A 324 -13.06 4.77 -11.26
N LEU A 325 -13.11 4.01 -12.35
CA LEU A 325 -12.23 4.20 -13.50
C LEU A 325 -12.44 5.55 -14.19
N VAL A 326 -13.69 6.04 -14.30
CA VAL A 326 -13.96 7.36 -14.89
C VAL A 326 -13.32 8.49 -14.07
N ASP A 327 -13.40 8.43 -12.75
CA ASP A 327 -12.85 9.46 -11.88
C ASP A 327 -11.31 9.53 -11.95
N ILE A 328 -10.67 8.36 -12.02
CA ILE A 328 -9.21 8.25 -12.18
C ILE A 328 -8.79 8.68 -13.57
N PHE A 329 -9.53 8.26 -14.59
CA PHE A 329 -9.29 8.68 -15.97
C PHE A 329 -9.40 10.19 -16.10
N ALA A 330 -10.45 10.82 -15.55
CA ALA A 330 -10.59 12.28 -15.55
C ALA A 330 -9.40 12.99 -14.88
N THR A 331 -8.90 12.44 -13.77
CA THR A 331 -7.72 12.96 -13.06
C THR A 331 -6.44 12.86 -13.90
N ILE A 332 -6.18 11.71 -14.52
CA ILE A 332 -5.02 11.50 -15.39
C ILE A 332 -5.13 12.37 -16.64
N VAL A 333 -6.31 12.42 -17.26
CA VAL A 333 -6.56 13.20 -18.48
C VAL A 333 -6.41 14.68 -18.21
N ALA A 334 -6.92 15.21 -17.09
CA ALA A 334 -6.73 16.62 -16.72
C ALA A 334 -5.24 17.00 -16.73
N GLU A 335 -4.40 16.23 -16.04
CA GLU A 335 -2.95 16.46 -15.98
C GLU A 335 -2.30 16.36 -17.38
N GLN A 336 -2.67 15.35 -18.17
CA GLN A 336 -2.05 15.12 -19.48
C GLN A 336 -2.52 16.12 -20.56
N LEU A 337 -3.77 16.58 -20.50
CA LEU A 337 -4.28 17.59 -21.43
C LEU A 337 -3.57 18.93 -21.23
N VAL A 338 -3.34 19.34 -19.97
CA VAL A 338 -2.56 20.54 -19.66
C VAL A 338 -1.13 20.41 -20.19
N LYS A 339 -0.45 19.28 -19.88
CA LYS A 339 0.92 19.02 -20.34
C LYS A 339 1.08 19.01 -21.86
N ARG A 340 0.07 18.54 -22.59
CA ARG A 340 0.09 18.45 -24.06
C ARG A 340 -0.56 19.65 -24.76
N ALA A 341 -1.02 20.65 -24.01
CA ALA A 341 -1.78 21.79 -24.54
C ALA A 341 -3.01 21.37 -25.38
N TYR A 342 -3.69 20.30 -24.99
CA TYR A 342 -4.85 19.76 -25.70
C TYR A 342 -6.18 20.41 -25.27
N PRO A 343 -7.23 20.33 -26.10
CA PRO A 343 -8.56 20.82 -25.75
C PRO A 343 -9.20 20.04 -24.60
N ALA A 344 -10.02 20.73 -23.78
CA ALA A 344 -10.71 20.15 -22.63
C ALA A 344 -11.85 19.18 -22.98
N ILE A 345 -12.21 19.03 -24.26
CA ILE A 345 -13.38 18.26 -24.70
C ILE A 345 -13.36 16.80 -24.22
N THR A 346 -12.20 16.16 -24.20
CA THR A 346 -12.06 14.76 -23.73
C THR A 346 -12.32 14.67 -22.23
N LEU A 347 -11.86 15.66 -21.44
CA LEU A 347 -12.13 15.74 -20.00
C LEU A 347 -13.61 16.00 -19.74
N LEU A 348 -14.21 16.98 -20.41
CA LEU A 348 -15.65 17.29 -20.27
C LEU A 348 -16.54 16.08 -20.55
N ARG A 349 -16.22 15.31 -21.61
CA ARG A 349 -16.90 14.05 -21.94
C ARG A 349 -16.76 12.99 -20.84
N ALA A 350 -15.59 12.89 -20.21
CA ALA A 350 -15.37 11.97 -19.10
C ALA A 350 -16.17 12.40 -17.86
N LEU A 351 -16.21 13.69 -17.55
CA LEU A 351 -16.94 14.23 -16.40
C LEU A 351 -18.46 14.03 -16.52
N SER A 352 -19.03 14.18 -17.71
CA SER A 352 -20.47 13.96 -17.92
C SER A 352 -20.86 12.47 -18.05
N LEU A 353 -19.89 11.57 -18.24
CA LEU A 353 -20.14 10.18 -18.61
C LEU A 353 -20.96 9.43 -17.57
N LEU A 354 -20.63 9.59 -16.28
CA LEU A 354 -21.31 8.87 -15.19
C LEU A 354 -22.75 9.33 -15.03
N SER A 355 -22.97 10.65 -15.01
CA SER A 355 -24.31 11.21 -14.99
C SER A 355 -25.12 10.77 -16.21
N SER A 356 -24.53 10.70 -17.40
CA SER A 356 -25.25 10.26 -18.62
C SER A 356 -25.63 8.79 -18.53
N ILE A 357 -24.71 7.92 -18.10
CA ILE A 357 -24.96 6.48 -17.97
C ILE A 357 -26.07 6.22 -16.96
N ALA A 358 -26.12 6.99 -15.87
CA ALA A 358 -27.20 6.91 -14.89
C ALA A 358 -28.57 7.25 -15.51
N GLN A 359 -28.61 8.11 -16.53
CA GLN A 359 -29.84 8.42 -17.28
C GLN A 359 -30.09 7.48 -18.48
N GLY A 360 -29.27 6.44 -18.67
CA GLY A 360 -29.42 5.50 -19.79
C GLY A 360 -28.85 5.98 -21.12
N SER A 361 -28.04 7.04 -21.13
CA SER A 361 -27.40 7.62 -22.32
C SER A 361 -25.88 7.71 -22.17
N PHE A 362 -25.15 7.97 -23.24
CA PHE A 362 -23.71 8.30 -23.17
C PHE A 362 -23.44 9.80 -23.23
N VAL A 363 -24.40 10.56 -23.73
CA VAL A 363 -24.30 11.99 -23.96
C VAL A 363 -25.45 12.65 -23.23
N PRO A 364 -25.30 13.87 -22.70
CA PRO A 364 -26.44 14.68 -22.28
C PRO A 364 -27.31 15.02 -23.50
N ASP A 365 -28.30 14.18 -23.80
CA ASP A 365 -29.36 14.47 -24.77
C ASP A 365 -30.62 14.98 -24.06
N ASP A 366 -31.50 15.66 -24.80
CA ASP A 366 -32.72 16.27 -24.26
C ASP A 366 -33.60 15.25 -23.52
N VAL A 367 -33.60 14.00 -24.00
CA VAL A 367 -34.29 12.88 -23.34
C VAL A 367 -33.68 12.61 -21.97
N ALA A 368 -32.35 12.45 -21.88
CA ALA A 368 -31.67 12.21 -20.61
C ALA A 368 -31.83 13.38 -19.62
N LEU A 369 -31.85 14.63 -20.11
CA LEU A 369 -32.10 15.82 -19.30
C LEU A 369 -33.53 15.83 -18.74
N ARG A 370 -34.52 15.56 -19.60
CA ARG A 370 -35.92 15.45 -19.18
C ARG A 370 -36.09 14.36 -18.13
N ASP A 371 -35.55 13.18 -18.41
CA ASP A 371 -35.53 12.03 -17.52
C ASP A 371 -34.91 12.35 -16.16
N GLN A 372 -33.79 13.08 -16.14
CA GLN A 372 -33.16 13.55 -14.91
C GLN A 372 -34.09 14.47 -14.12
N ASN A 373 -34.67 15.47 -14.78
CA ASN A 373 -35.53 16.46 -14.14
C ASN A 373 -36.81 15.84 -13.58
N GLU A 374 -37.45 14.94 -14.32
CA GLU A 374 -38.61 14.17 -13.85
C GLU A 374 -38.26 13.32 -12.61
N ARG A 375 -37.07 12.70 -12.59
CA ARG A 375 -36.60 11.91 -11.45
C ARG A 375 -36.27 12.75 -10.23
N VAL A 376 -35.62 13.89 -10.40
CA VAL A 376 -35.28 14.80 -9.30
C VAL A 376 -36.56 15.37 -8.65
N ALA A 377 -37.55 15.74 -9.48
CA ALA A 377 -38.85 16.20 -9.01
C ALA A 377 -39.62 15.14 -8.22
N ALA A 378 -39.48 13.85 -8.56
CA ALA A 378 -40.18 12.76 -7.87
C ALA A 378 -39.74 12.52 -6.42
N VAL A 379 -38.57 13.03 -6.03
CA VAL A 379 -38.01 12.90 -4.66
C VAL A 379 -38.03 14.25 -3.92
N ASP A 380 -38.79 15.23 -4.42
CA ASP A 380 -38.78 16.62 -3.94
C ASP A 380 -37.37 17.24 -3.87
N GLY A 381 -36.45 16.73 -4.69
CA GLY A 381 -35.07 17.18 -4.76
C GLY A 381 -34.92 18.47 -5.58
N GLN A 382 -33.81 19.18 -5.37
CA GLN A 382 -33.43 20.34 -6.19
C GLN A 382 -32.03 20.15 -6.77
N LEU A 383 -31.84 20.54 -8.03
CA LEU A 383 -30.53 20.53 -8.67
C LEU A 383 -29.60 21.59 -8.03
N PRO A 384 -28.30 21.29 -7.86
CA PRO A 384 -27.36 22.26 -7.35
C PRO A 384 -27.28 23.49 -8.27
N LYS A 385 -27.59 24.66 -7.72
CA LYS A 385 -27.38 25.94 -8.40
C LYS A 385 -26.00 26.47 -8.06
N LEU A 386 -25.06 26.36 -9.00
CA LEU A 386 -23.68 26.82 -8.87
C LEU A 386 -23.52 28.18 -9.54
N GLN A 387 -22.84 29.10 -8.88
CA GLN A 387 -22.47 30.39 -9.45
C GLN A 387 -21.05 30.77 -9.02
N LEU A 388 -20.31 31.36 -9.94
CA LEU A 388 -19.02 31.96 -9.68
C LEU A 388 -19.18 33.46 -9.44
N GLU A 389 -18.56 33.95 -8.36
CA GLU A 389 -18.53 35.36 -7.97
C GLU A 389 -17.09 35.81 -7.72
N ASN A 390 -16.84 37.12 -7.84
CA ASN A 390 -15.53 37.74 -7.59
C ASN A 390 -14.35 37.09 -8.33
N THR A 391 -14.61 36.57 -9.55
CA THR A 391 -13.59 35.91 -10.35
C THR A 391 -12.62 36.91 -10.95
N SER A 392 -11.35 36.84 -10.57
CA SER A 392 -10.28 37.70 -11.07
C SER A 392 -9.00 36.90 -11.36
N LEU A 393 -8.22 37.37 -12.33
CA LEU A 393 -6.91 36.84 -12.69
C LEU A 393 -5.86 37.91 -12.40
N ALA A 394 -4.82 37.55 -11.67
CA ALA A 394 -3.70 38.43 -11.37
C ALA A 394 -2.37 37.67 -11.43
N VAL A 395 -1.33 38.36 -11.88
CA VAL A 395 0.06 37.95 -11.63
C VAL A 395 0.47 38.53 -10.28
N LEU A 396 1.20 37.76 -9.48
CA LEU A 396 1.74 38.27 -8.22
C LEU A 396 2.85 39.27 -8.57
N ASP A 397 2.76 40.47 -8.02
CA ASP A 397 3.79 41.53 -8.09
C ASP A 397 3.92 42.31 -9.41
N GLU A 398 3.21 41.93 -10.48
CA GLU A 398 3.23 42.65 -11.78
C GLU A 398 1.84 43.08 -12.27
N PRO A 399 1.68 44.31 -12.81
CA PRO A 399 0.41 44.80 -13.34
C PRO A 399 0.14 44.33 -14.79
N ILE A 400 1.17 43.89 -15.51
CA ILE A 400 1.08 43.43 -16.91
C ILE A 400 1.38 41.94 -16.91
N VAL A 401 0.61 41.17 -17.70
CA VAL A 401 0.82 39.74 -17.85
C VAL A 401 1.77 39.48 -19.02
N GLN A 402 2.91 38.85 -18.74
CA GLN A 402 3.89 38.48 -19.74
C GLN A 402 3.68 37.03 -20.21
N PRO A 403 4.21 36.65 -21.39
CA PRO A 403 4.06 35.31 -21.91
C PRO A 403 4.76 34.27 -21.02
N GLY A 404 4.01 33.25 -20.61
CA GLY A 404 4.50 32.18 -19.72
C GLY A 404 4.49 32.54 -18.23
N ASP A 405 3.84 33.63 -17.83
CA ASP A 405 3.72 34.00 -16.43
C ASP A 405 2.84 33.03 -15.64
N TRP A 406 3.12 32.95 -14.34
CA TRP A 406 2.28 32.23 -13.39
C TRP A 406 1.07 33.08 -12.99
N LEU A 407 -0.10 32.72 -13.49
CA LEU A 407 -1.36 33.40 -13.20
C LEU A 407 -2.01 32.83 -11.95
N THR A 408 -2.52 33.70 -11.09
CA THR A 408 -3.33 33.34 -9.93
C THR A 408 -4.79 33.67 -10.20
N LEU A 409 -5.64 32.65 -10.22
CA LEU A 409 -7.10 32.78 -10.24
C LEU A 409 -7.62 32.92 -8.81
N GLN A 410 -8.34 33.99 -8.53
CA GLN A 410 -9.16 34.13 -7.32
C GLN A 410 -10.62 34.06 -7.72
N THR A 411 -11.40 33.20 -7.06
CA THR A 411 -12.84 33.08 -7.32
C THR A 411 -13.58 32.57 -6.08
N THR A 412 -14.82 32.99 -5.93
CA THR A 412 -15.74 32.47 -4.92
C THR A 412 -16.80 31.62 -5.59
N LEU A 413 -16.95 30.37 -5.17
CA LEU A 413 -18.07 29.50 -5.59
C LEU A 413 -19.22 29.66 -4.61
N GLN A 414 -20.37 30.12 -5.12
CA GLN A 414 -21.61 30.24 -4.36
C GLN A 414 -22.61 29.15 -4.76
N ARG A 415 -23.17 28.47 -3.76
CA ARG A 415 -24.24 27.46 -3.92
C ARG A 415 -25.58 28.05 -3.49
N ARG A 416 -26.35 28.63 -4.43
CA ARG A 416 -27.61 29.36 -4.14
C ARG A 416 -28.75 28.52 -3.54
N HIS A 417 -28.67 27.20 -3.65
CA HIS A 417 -29.69 26.28 -3.14
C HIS A 417 -29.49 25.93 -1.66
N VAL A 418 -28.36 26.34 -1.08
CA VAL A 418 -27.96 26.02 0.30
C VAL A 418 -28.21 27.24 1.17
N LYS A 419 -28.67 27.01 2.41
CA LYS A 419 -28.86 28.08 3.40
C LYS A 419 -27.53 28.66 3.83
N GLU A 420 -27.58 29.86 4.39
CA GLU A 420 -26.39 30.57 4.85
C GLU A 420 -25.63 29.76 5.92
N ASN A 421 -24.33 29.58 5.71
CA ASN A 421 -23.43 28.77 6.56
C ASN A 421 -23.76 27.28 6.69
N ASP A 422 -24.58 26.74 5.79
CA ASP A 422 -24.89 25.31 5.76
C ASP A 422 -24.00 24.56 4.75
N THR A 423 -23.84 23.26 4.97
CA THR A 423 -23.13 22.37 4.05
C THR A 423 -24.16 21.50 3.33
N ALA A 424 -24.22 21.60 2.00
CA ALA A 424 -25.05 20.68 1.24
C ALA A 424 -24.18 19.55 0.68
N PRO A 425 -24.55 18.27 0.90
CA PRO A 425 -23.95 17.20 0.11
C PRO A 425 -24.22 17.50 -1.37
N LEU A 426 -23.15 17.62 -2.16
CA LEU A 426 -23.27 17.82 -3.62
C LEU A 426 -24.01 16.67 -4.30
N ALA A 427 -24.05 15.51 -3.64
CA ALA A 427 -24.85 14.38 -4.03
C ALA A 427 -26.07 14.30 -3.12
N ALA A 428 -27.18 14.90 -3.55
CA ALA A 428 -28.50 14.28 -3.38
C ALA A 428 -28.76 13.46 -4.66
N THR A 429 -27.85 12.52 -4.97
CA THR A 429 -28.02 11.72 -6.18
C THR A 429 -29.23 10.81 -6.00
N PHE A 430 -29.83 10.39 -7.11
CA PHE A 430 -30.91 9.40 -7.17
C PHE A 430 -30.69 8.17 -6.25
N TYR A 431 -29.46 7.86 -5.85
CA TYR A 431 -29.16 6.70 -5.03
C TYR A 431 -29.20 6.94 -3.52
N ASP A 432 -29.35 8.16 -3.00
CA ASP A 432 -29.24 8.36 -1.54
C ASP A 432 -30.38 7.69 -0.76
N HIS A 433 -31.56 7.53 -1.38
CA HIS A 433 -32.68 6.77 -0.83
C HIS A 433 -32.63 5.26 -1.15
N VAL A 434 -31.76 4.83 -2.09
CA VAL A 434 -31.66 3.44 -2.56
C VAL A 434 -30.44 2.72 -1.94
N ASP A 435 -29.27 3.35 -2.00
CA ASP A 435 -28.02 2.91 -1.40
C ASP A 435 -27.08 4.11 -1.17
N PRO A 436 -26.87 4.52 0.10
CA PRO A 436 -25.91 5.57 0.47
C PRO A 436 -24.46 5.30 0.01
N LYS A 437 -24.14 4.04 -0.35
CA LYS A 437 -22.83 3.59 -0.83
C LYS A 437 -22.75 3.47 -2.36
N SER A 438 -23.68 4.07 -3.09
CA SER A 438 -23.68 4.00 -4.55
C SER A 438 -22.34 4.46 -5.14
N PRO A 439 -21.75 3.68 -6.07
CA PRO A 439 -20.48 4.02 -6.69
C PRO A 439 -20.56 5.29 -7.58
N PHE A 440 -21.78 5.73 -7.92
CA PHE A 440 -22.05 6.93 -8.70
C PHE A 440 -22.07 8.22 -7.86
N ARG A 441 -22.05 8.11 -6.53
CA ARG A 441 -22.00 9.27 -5.64
C ARG A 441 -20.65 9.98 -5.79
N LYS A 442 -20.67 11.25 -6.24
CA LYS A 442 -19.48 12.11 -6.35
C LYS A 442 -19.71 13.40 -5.58
N GLU A 443 -18.90 13.61 -4.55
CA GLU A 443 -18.98 14.79 -3.67
C GLU A 443 -17.89 15.80 -3.99
N HIS A 444 -17.78 16.15 -5.27
CA HIS A 444 -16.83 17.15 -5.72
C HIS A 444 -17.35 17.86 -6.96
N VAL A 445 -16.88 19.09 -7.16
CA VAL A 445 -17.00 19.80 -8.44
C VAL A 445 -15.63 19.94 -9.07
N TRP A 446 -15.62 20.03 -10.39
CA TRP A 446 -14.42 20.27 -11.17
C TRP A 446 -14.35 21.73 -11.60
N PHE A 447 -13.21 22.36 -11.38
CA PHE A 447 -12.88 23.64 -11.98
C PHE A 447 -12.00 23.38 -13.20
N LEU A 448 -12.30 24.08 -14.29
CA LEU A 448 -11.55 24.02 -15.53
C LEU A 448 -11.28 25.46 -15.99
N VAL A 449 -10.02 25.76 -16.28
CA VAL A 449 -9.60 27.00 -16.92
C VAL A 449 -9.21 26.68 -18.34
N MET A 450 -9.94 27.21 -19.31
CA MET A 450 -9.70 26.93 -20.72
C MET A 450 -9.82 28.18 -21.58
N ASP A 451 -9.20 28.19 -22.75
CA ASP A 451 -9.44 29.23 -23.74
C ASP A 451 -10.78 28.97 -24.45
N LYS A 452 -11.64 29.99 -24.52
CA LYS A 452 -12.96 29.91 -25.18
C LYS A 452 -12.83 29.66 -26.69
N GLY A 453 -11.79 30.21 -27.33
CA GLY A 453 -11.59 30.09 -28.78
C GLY A 453 -11.10 28.71 -29.19
N THR A 454 -9.96 28.28 -28.62
CA THR A 454 -9.33 26.99 -28.98
C THR A 454 -9.85 25.80 -28.19
N GLY A 455 -10.46 26.04 -27.02
CA GLY A 455 -10.81 25.02 -26.05
C GLY A 455 -9.61 24.44 -25.28
N ARG A 456 -8.39 24.99 -25.46
CA ARG A 456 -7.16 24.53 -24.79
C ARG A 456 -7.33 24.61 -23.27
N LEU A 457 -6.99 23.52 -22.58
CA LEU A 457 -7.03 23.46 -21.12
C LEU A 457 -5.71 24.01 -20.53
N TYR A 458 -5.81 24.97 -19.61
CA TYR A 458 -4.66 25.50 -18.85
C TYR A 458 -4.53 24.87 -17.47
N SER A 459 -5.65 24.66 -16.79
CA SER A 459 -5.66 24.02 -15.48
C SER A 459 -7.00 23.33 -15.21
N ALA A 460 -6.97 22.26 -14.43
CA ALA A 460 -8.16 21.62 -13.92
C ALA A 460 -7.90 20.96 -12.56
N TRP A 461 -8.82 21.15 -11.61
CA TRP A 461 -8.70 20.59 -10.26
C TRP A 461 -10.08 20.24 -9.68
N LYS A 462 -10.06 19.44 -8.63
CA LYS A 462 -11.25 19.04 -7.86
C LYS A 462 -11.40 19.94 -6.64
N CYS A 463 -12.60 20.44 -6.42
CA CYS A 463 -12.99 21.05 -5.16
C CYS A 463 -13.87 20.07 -4.38
N LEU A 464 -13.39 19.65 -3.21
CA LEU A 464 -14.05 18.73 -2.28
C LEU A 464 -14.88 19.47 -1.22
N ASP A 465 -14.71 20.79 -1.10
CA ASP A 465 -15.43 21.59 -0.12
C ASP A 465 -16.90 21.76 -0.53
N LEU A 466 -17.79 21.33 0.37
CA LEU A 466 -19.25 21.29 0.21
C LEU A 466 -19.96 22.51 0.81
N SER A 467 -19.20 23.47 1.36
CA SER A 467 -19.73 24.68 1.98
C SER A 467 -20.50 25.56 0.99
N GLN A 468 -21.48 26.34 1.45
CA GLN A 468 -22.24 27.24 0.57
C GLN A 468 -21.34 28.22 -0.20
N HIS A 469 -20.34 28.80 0.48
CA HIS A 469 -19.34 29.69 -0.08
C HIS A 469 -17.97 29.03 0.01
N VAL A 470 -17.26 28.95 -1.12
CA VAL A 470 -15.89 28.42 -1.16
C VAL A 470 -15.01 29.43 -1.88
N GLU A 471 -14.10 30.05 -1.14
CA GLU A 471 -13.05 30.91 -1.71
C GLU A 471 -11.91 30.04 -2.22
N LEU A 472 -11.51 30.27 -3.46
CA LEU A 472 -10.48 29.50 -4.14
C LEU A 472 -9.43 30.45 -4.68
N LYS A 473 -8.16 30.10 -4.43
CA LYS A 473 -6.98 30.77 -4.96
C LYS A 473 -6.07 29.72 -5.57
N GLU A 474 -6.04 29.66 -6.90
CA GLU A 474 -5.32 28.61 -7.63
C GLU A 474 -4.39 29.20 -8.68
N GLY A 475 -3.17 28.67 -8.73
CA GLY A 475 -2.13 29.11 -9.66
C GLY A 475 -2.01 28.21 -10.87
N PHE A 476 -1.76 28.76 -12.05
CA PHE A 476 -1.48 28.00 -13.26
C PHE A 476 -0.59 28.78 -14.23
N LEU A 477 0.05 28.06 -15.16
CA LEU A 477 0.88 28.67 -16.19
C LEU A 477 0.02 29.30 -17.28
N GLY A 478 0.22 30.60 -17.55
CA GLY A 478 -0.49 31.36 -18.55
C GLY A 478 -0.08 31.04 -20.00
N PRO A 479 -0.68 31.71 -20.99
CA PRO A 479 -0.31 31.56 -22.40
C PRO A 479 1.15 31.95 -22.65
N GLU A 480 1.87 31.14 -23.42
CA GLU A 480 3.29 31.37 -23.77
C GLU A 480 3.49 32.34 -24.94
N THR A 481 2.42 32.67 -25.66
CA THR A 481 2.47 33.59 -26.81
C THR A 481 1.77 34.90 -26.46
N PRO A 482 2.32 36.06 -26.86
CA PRO A 482 1.65 37.33 -26.66
C PRO A 482 0.38 37.41 -27.50
N GLY A 483 -0.66 38.04 -26.97
CA GLY A 483 -1.95 38.13 -27.63
C GLY A 483 -3.11 38.44 -26.69
N LYS A 484 -4.29 38.61 -27.29
CA LYS A 484 -5.55 38.73 -26.57
C LYS A 484 -6.21 37.36 -26.47
N TYR A 485 -6.49 36.93 -25.24
CA TYR A 485 -7.12 35.67 -24.90
C TYR A 485 -8.46 35.93 -24.20
N GLU A 486 -9.40 35.02 -24.38
CA GLU A 486 -10.65 35.01 -23.62
C GLU A 486 -10.71 33.69 -22.85
N LEU A 487 -10.30 33.72 -21.59
CA LEU A 487 -10.29 32.54 -20.72
C LEU A 487 -11.69 32.30 -20.17
N GLU A 488 -12.14 31.07 -20.23
CA GLU A 488 -13.35 30.58 -19.61
C GLU A 488 -12.99 29.77 -18.36
N VAL A 489 -13.44 30.24 -17.19
CA VAL A 489 -13.44 29.48 -15.95
C VAL A 489 -14.77 28.76 -15.86
N ARG A 490 -14.76 27.43 -15.97
CA ARG A 490 -15.95 26.59 -15.93
C ARG A 490 -15.93 25.67 -14.72
N VAL A 491 -17.02 25.67 -13.96
CA VAL A 491 -17.30 24.69 -12.90
C VAL A 491 -18.27 23.66 -13.42
N VAL A 492 -17.94 22.38 -13.27
CA VAL A 492 -18.75 21.25 -13.73
C VAL A 492 -19.02 20.30 -12.56
N CYS A 493 -20.29 19.96 -12.35
CA CYS A 493 -20.70 18.90 -11.43
C CYS A 493 -20.79 17.56 -12.18
N PRO A 494 -19.97 16.55 -11.84
CA PRO A 494 -20.02 15.23 -12.50
C PRO A 494 -21.22 14.38 -12.07
N ALA A 495 -21.94 14.79 -11.02
CA ALA A 495 -23.07 14.02 -10.46
C ALA A 495 -24.38 14.21 -11.24
N TYR A 496 -24.57 15.36 -11.90
CA TYR A 496 -25.78 15.72 -12.62
C TYR A 496 -25.47 16.20 -14.03
N LEU A 497 -26.37 15.94 -14.96
CA LEU A 497 -26.34 16.53 -16.30
C LEU A 497 -26.68 18.02 -16.22
N ASP A 498 -25.94 18.81 -17.01
CA ASP A 498 -26.12 20.25 -17.22
C ASP A 498 -26.07 21.12 -15.95
N VAL A 499 -25.42 20.61 -14.90
CA VAL A 499 -25.07 21.40 -13.71
C VAL A 499 -23.66 21.95 -13.87
N GLN A 500 -23.58 23.13 -14.49
CA GLN A 500 -22.33 23.85 -14.74
C GLN A 500 -22.53 25.36 -14.60
N SER A 501 -21.44 26.07 -14.35
CA SER A 501 -21.39 27.54 -14.31
C SER A 501 -20.11 28.00 -14.97
N ASN A 502 -20.13 29.11 -15.68
CA ASN A 502 -18.95 29.64 -16.34
C ASN A 502 -18.86 31.17 -16.25
N VAL A 503 -17.63 31.66 -16.23
CA VAL A 503 -17.28 33.08 -16.28
C VAL A 503 -16.20 33.29 -17.33
N LEU A 504 -16.37 34.33 -18.13
CA LEU A 504 -15.41 34.72 -19.16
C LEU A 504 -14.52 35.84 -18.63
N LEU A 505 -13.21 35.68 -18.80
CA LEU A 505 -12.19 36.58 -18.33
C LEU A 505 -11.31 36.99 -19.51
N PRO A 506 -11.37 38.26 -19.96
CA PRO A 506 -10.44 38.76 -20.95
C PRO A 506 -9.03 38.81 -20.34
N LEU A 507 -8.05 38.33 -21.09
CA LEU A 507 -6.63 38.36 -20.70
C LEU A 507 -5.82 38.95 -21.85
N VAL A 508 -5.00 39.96 -21.56
CA VAL A 508 -4.07 40.54 -22.53
C VAL A 508 -2.67 40.18 -22.09
N VAL A 509 -1.94 39.48 -22.95
CA VAL A 509 -0.55 39.08 -22.73
C VAL A 509 0.34 39.94 -23.62
N GLU A 510 1.19 40.76 -23.00
CA GLU A 510 2.06 41.72 -23.69
C GLU A 510 3.52 41.38 -23.43
N THR A 511 4.37 41.54 -24.44
CA THR A 511 5.83 41.51 -24.26
C THR A 511 6.27 42.85 -23.67
N SER A 512 7.09 42.79 -22.61
CA SER A 512 7.69 43.96 -21.96
C SER A 512 8.56 44.82 -22.88
#